data_AF-A0A8J5FCG4-F1
#
_entry.id   AF-A0A8J5FCG4-F1
#
_cell.length_a   1.000
_cell.length_b   1.000
_cell.length_c   1.000
_cell.angle_alpha   90.00
_cell.angle_beta   90.00
_cell.angle_gamma   90.00
#
_symmetry.space_group_name_H-M   'P 1'
#
loop_
_entity.id
_entity.type
_entity.pdbx_description
1 polymer ?
#
loop_
_entity_poly.entity_id
_entity_poly.type
_entity_poly.pdbx_seq_one_letter_code
_entity_poly.pdbx_strand_id
1 'polypeptide(L)'
;MESSGAHNHLPPRKRLLAELRKENSEFNFMPPVPIVWGDFDARLRDVVNSPGSTPEKIIEVSKSVALAAFEIAVAARNNAIEKAAAATKAKADAKNALLFLDFITMKRNSRKICANQNKVSKKQIPIKLLYQTSHPAGSHETDEELAKKLHRTMNSLPTISNNK
;
A
#
# COMPACT_ATOMS: atom_id res chain seq x y z
N MET A 1 22.40 21.34 9.76
CA MET A 1 22.71 20.22 8.84
C MET A 1 23.47 19.17 9.65
N GLU A 2 22.74 18.30 10.38
CA GLU A 2 23.38 17.37 11.32
C GLU A 2 23.26 15.91 10.85
N SER A 3 24.42 15.42 10.42
CA SER A 3 24.90 14.04 10.30
C SER A 3 23.88 12.93 10.04
N SER A 4 23.64 12.66 8.75
CA SER A 4 23.18 11.37 8.22
C SER A 4 24.23 10.23 8.36
N GLY A 5 25.37 10.48 9.02
CA GLY A 5 26.48 9.53 9.13
C GLY A 5 26.40 8.53 10.30
N ALA A 6 25.47 8.71 11.25
CA ALA A 6 25.46 7.96 12.50
C ALA A 6 25.16 6.45 12.34
N HIS A 7 24.57 6.02 11.22
CA HIS A 7 24.09 4.63 11.03
C HIS A 7 24.76 3.89 9.85
N ASN A 8 25.86 4.43 9.31
CA ASN A 8 26.56 3.85 8.16
C ASN A 8 27.27 2.52 8.47
N HIS A 9 27.49 2.21 9.75
CA HIS A 9 28.08 0.95 10.20
C HIS A 9 27.07 -0.21 10.28
N LEU A 10 25.77 0.07 10.11
CA LEU A 10 24.72 -0.93 10.21
C LEU A 10 24.42 -1.57 8.85
N PRO A 11 24.03 -2.86 8.81
CA PRO A 11 23.54 -3.50 7.60
C PRO A 11 22.35 -2.73 6.99
N PRO A 12 22.13 -2.78 5.66
CA PRO A 12 21.14 -1.94 4.96
C PRO A 12 19.74 -1.95 5.60
N ARG A 13 19.28 -3.14 6.01
CA ARG A 13 17.97 -3.30 6.68
C ARG A 13 17.88 -2.59 8.02
N LYS A 14 18.96 -2.56 8.80
CA LYS A 14 18.99 -1.94 10.14
C LYS A 14 19.07 -0.42 10.04
N ARG A 15 19.76 0.10 9.04
CA ARG A 15 19.82 1.54 8.72
C ARG A 15 18.44 2.10 8.36
N LEU A 16 17.70 1.44 7.47
CA LEU A 16 16.32 1.83 7.13
C LEU A 16 15.41 1.85 8.37
N LEU A 17 15.51 0.86 9.25
CA LEU A 17 14.72 0.82 10.49
C LEU A 17 15.09 1.93 11.47
N ALA A 18 16.36 2.33 11.53
CA ALA A 18 16.83 3.43 12.38
C ALA A 18 16.33 4.79 11.85
N GLU A 19 16.39 5.00 10.53
CA GLU A 19 15.88 6.19 9.86
C GLU A 19 14.37 6.38 10.13
N LEU A 20 13.57 5.32 10.00
CA LEU A 20 12.13 5.37 10.29
C LEU A 20 11.81 5.65 11.78
N ARG A 21 12.68 5.25 12.71
CA ARG A 21 12.49 5.55 14.14
C ARG A 21 12.80 7.01 14.49
N LYS A 22 13.72 7.65 13.76
CA LYS A 22 14.11 9.05 14.00
C LYS A 22 12.97 10.02 13.67
N GLU A 23 12.23 9.81 12.58
CA GLU A 23 11.10 10.68 12.22
C GLU A 23 9.98 10.71 13.27
N ASN A 24 9.83 9.65 14.06
CA ASN A 24 8.80 9.56 15.09
C ASN A 24 9.19 10.21 16.42
N SER A 25 10.45 10.65 16.56
CA SER A 25 11.03 11.22 17.78
C SER A 25 11.16 12.75 17.74
N GLU A 26 10.96 13.39 16.59
CA GLU A 26 11.02 14.86 16.43
C GLU A 26 9.65 15.52 16.50
N PHE A 27 8.60 14.80 16.92
CA PHE A 27 7.39 15.44 17.44
C PHE A 27 7.65 15.86 18.87
N ASN A 28 8.36 16.98 19.02
CA ASN A 28 8.33 17.76 20.25
C ASN A 28 6.86 18.17 20.47
N PHE A 29 6.19 17.46 21.38
CA PHE A 29 4.86 17.80 21.91
C PHE A 29 4.90 19.07 22.77
N MET A 30 5.65 20.10 22.38
CA MET A 30 5.34 21.43 22.87
C MET A 30 4.12 21.91 22.09
N PRO A 31 2.98 22.19 22.74
CA PRO A 31 1.94 22.95 22.08
C PRO A 31 2.60 24.22 21.54
N PRO A 32 2.23 24.70 20.33
CA PRO A 32 2.75 25.96 19.83
C PRO A 32 2.23 27.03 20.78
N VAL A 33 3.05 27.38 21.77
CA VAL A 33 2.75 28.51 22.63
C VAL A 33 2.83 29.70 21.69
N PRO A 34 1.74 30.45 21.49
CA PRO A 34 1.75 31.53 20.53
C PRO A 34 2.85 32.51 20.90
N ILE A 35 3.68 32.85 19.91
CA ILE A 35 4.79 33.80 19.95
C ILE A 35 4.36 35.18 20.50
N VAL A 36 3.04 35.41 20.56
CA VAL A 36 2.34 36.56 21.13
C VAL A 36 2.64 36.81 22.61
N TRP A 37 3.14 35.84 23.38
CA TRP A 37 3.48 36.06 24.79
C TRP A 37 4.54 37.17 25.00
N GLY A 38 5.47 37.32 24.06
CA GLY A 38 6.61 38.25 24.19
C GLY A 38 6.19 39.72 24.33
N ASP A 39 5.17 40.15 23.59
CA ASP A 39 4.74 41.55 23.56
C ASP A 39 3.98 41.94 24.83
N PHE A 40 3.14 41.04 25.35
CA PHE A 40 2.38 41.28 26.58
C PHE A 40 3.27 41.28 27.84
N ASP A 41 4.25 40.39 27.87
CA ASP A 41 5.23 40.28 28.95
C ASP A 41 6.17 41.50 29.00
N ALA A 42 6.61 41.99 27.83
CA ALA A 42 7.36 43.24 27.74
C ALA A 42 6.53 44.45 28.22
N ARG A 43 5.27 44.55 27.78
CA ARG A 43 4.35 45.63 28.20
C ARG A 43 4.05 45.62 29.70
N LEU A 44 3.86 44.44 30.29
CA LEU A 44 3.63 44.31 31.73
C LEU A 44 4.87 44.73 32.53
N ARG A 45 6.05 44.25 32.13
CA ARG A 45 7.33 44.63 32.78
C ARG A 45 7.61 46.13 32.68
N ASP A 46 7.34 46.74 31.54
CA ASP A 46 7.54 48.18 31.34
C ASP A 46 6.71 48.99 32.34
N VAL A 47 5.42 48.67 32.48
CA VAL A 47 4.53 49.38 33.42
C VAL A 47 4.89 49.12 34.88
N VAL A 48 5.36 47.93 35.23
CA VAL A 48 5.78 47.59 36.60
C VAL A 48 7.11 48.27 37.00
N ASN A 49 8.03 48.44 36.05
CA ASN A 49 9.35 49.02 36.32
C ASN A 49 9.41 50.54 36.09
N SER A 50 8.33 51.15 35.57
CA SER A 50 8.27 52.58 35.29
C SER A 50 8.20 53.41 36.58
N PRO A 51 9.13 54.35 36.84
CA PRO A 51 9.04 55.26 37.97
C PRO A 51 7.81 56.16 37.81
N GLY A 52 6.86 56.07 38.74
CA GLY A 52 5.59 56.81 38.68
C GLY A 52 4.37 56.00 38.20
N SER A 53 4.50 54.69 38.02
CA SER A 53 3.35 53.82 37.78
C SER A 53 2.40 53.81 38.99
N THR A 54 1.14 54.14 38.78
CA THR A 54 0.11 53.98 39.81
C THR A 54 -0.38 52.52 39.87
N PRO A 55 -0.79 52.02 41.04
CA PRO A 55 -1.37 50.69 41.18
C PRO A 55 -2.54 50.44 40.20
N GLU A 56 -3.36 51.46 39.95
CA GLU A 56 -4.50 51.40 39.05
C GLU A 56 -4.07 51.09 37.61
N LYS A 57 -2.98 51.69 37.14
CA LYS A 57 -2.45 51.46 35.78
C LYS A 57 -1.88 50.06 35.62
N ILE A 58 -1.22 49.53 36.65
CA ILE A 58 -0.74 48.14 36.67
C ILE A 58 -1.93 47.18 36.60
N ILE A 59 -3.00 47.44 37.37
CA ILE A 59 -4.21 46.61 37.37
C ILE A 59 -4.88 46.63 35.98
N GLU A 60 -4.96 47.78 35.33
CA GLU A 60 -5.56 47.91 34.00
C GLU A 60 -4.77 47.15 32.93
N VAL A 61 -3.44 47.35 32.89
CA VAL A 61 -2.57 46.62 31.95
C VAL A 61 -2.62 45.12 32.21
N SER A 62 -2.61 44.70 33.48
CA SER A 62 -2.71 43.28 33.85
C SER A 62 -4.04 42.67 33.41
N LYS A 63 -5.16 43.37 33.60
CA LYS A 63 -6.49 42.92 33.13
C LYS A 63 -6.54 42.80 31.61
N SER A 64 -5.98 43.78 30.89
CA SER A 64 -5.88 43.77 29.43
C SER A 64 -5.05 42.58 28.93
N VAL A 65 -3.91 42.29 29.55
CA VAL A 65 -3.06 41.13 29.23
C VAL A 65 -3.81 39.82 29.54
N ALA A 66 -4.48 39.72 30.68
CA ALA A 66 -5.24 38.53 31.06
C ALA A 66 -6.40 38.24 30.09
N LEU A 67 -7.13 39.26 29.64
CA LEU A 67 -8.19 39.10 28.64
C LEU A 67 -7.64 38.63 27.29
N ALA A 68 -6.57 39.23 26.81
CA ALA A 68 -5.93 38.80 25.56
C ALA A 68 -5.41 37.36 25.64
N ALA A 69 -4.77 36.99 26.77
CA ALA A 69 -4.32 35.63 27.01
C ALA A 69 -5.50 34.63 27.06
N PHE A 70 -6.62 35.03 27.66
CA PHE A 70 -7.84 34.21 27.69
C PHE A 70 -8.40 33.96 26.28
N GLU A 71 -8.54 34.99 25.46
CA GLU A 71 -9.04 34.85 24.08
C GLU A 71 -8.15 33.93 23.25
N ILE A 72 -6.83 34.07 23.37
CA ILE A 72 -5.85 33.21 22.72
C ILE A 72 -5.98 31.76 23.19
N ALA A 73 -6.13 31.53 24.50
CA ALA A 73 -6.33 30.20 25.06
C ALA A 73 -7.63 29.54 24.57
N VAL A 74 -8.71 30.31 24.46
CA VAL A 74 -9.99 29.85 23.90
C VAL A 74 -9.83 29.48 22.42
N ALA A 75 -9.18 30.32 21.62
CA ALA A 75 -8.92 30.04 20.21
C ALA A 75 -8.05 28.78 20.04
N ALA A 76 -7.01 28.62 20.85
CA ALA A 76 -6.16 27.45 20.85
C ALA A 76 -6.93 26.17 21.20
N ARG A 77 -7.82 26.23 22.20
CA ARG A 77 -8.69 25.11 22.58
C ARG A 77 -9.63 24.71 21.43
N ASN A 78 -10.26 25.68 20.78
CA ASN A 78 -11.15 25.40 19.65
C ASN A 78 -10.40 24.72 18.49
N ASN A 79 -9.21 25.22 18.14
CA ASN A 79 -8.35 24.60 17.13
C ASN A 79 -7.96 23.16 17.50
N ALA A 80 -7.63 22.92 18.77
CA ALA A 80 -7.33 21.57 19.26
C ALA A 80 -8.52 20.61 19.14
N ILE A 81 -9.74 21.09 19.45
CA ILE A 81 -10.97 20.30 19.31
C ILE A 81 -11.24 19.96 17.84
N GLU A 82 -11.11 20.92 16.92
CA GLU A 82 -11.29 20.69 15.48
C GLU A 82 -10.28 19.68 14.94
N LYS A 83 -9.00 19.81 15.32
CA LYS A 83 -7.95 18.86 14.93
C LYS A 83 -8.20 17.47 15.51
N ALA A 84 -8.68 17.38 16.75
CA ALA A 84 -9.06 16.11 17.35
C ALA A 84 -10.21 15.44 16.57
N ALA A 85 -11.24 16.19 16.21
CA ALA A 85 -12.35 15.68 15.40
C ALA A 85 -11.91 15.23 13.99
N ALA A 86 -11.01 15.98 13.35
CA ALA A 86 -10.43 15.58 12.07
C ALA A 86 -9.62 14.28 12.19
N ALA A 87 -8.83 14.14 13.27
CA ALA A 87 -8.05 12.93 13.53
C ALA A 87 -8.92 11.70 13.81
N THR A 88 -10.04 11.85 14.54
CA THR A 88 -10.96 10.73 14.78
C THR A 88 -11.64 10.29 13.48
N LYS A 89 -12.04 11.23 12.62
CA LYS A 89 -12.58 10.93 11.28
C LYS A 89 -11.56 10.20 10.42
N ALA A 90 -10.34 10.73 10.31
CA ALA A 90 -9.28 10.10 9.52
C ALA A 90 -8.96 8.67 10.01
N LYS A 91 -8.99 8.44 11.33
CA LYS A 91 -8.81 7.10 11.92
C LYS A 91 -9.95 6.15 11.54
N ALA A 92 -11.19 6.62 11.53
CA ALA A 92 -12.34 5.81 11.11
C ALA A 92 -12.24 5.46 9.61
N ASP A 93 -11.92 6.44 8.77
CA ASP A 93 -11.75 6.25 7.32
C ASP A 93 -10.61 5.26 7.00
N ALA A 94 -9.47 5.37 7.71
CA ALA A 94 -8.36 4.43 7.56
C ALA A 94 -8.76 3.00 7.95
N LYS A 95 -9.51 2.82 9.04
CA LYS A 95 -10.05 1.51 9.42
C LYS A 95 -10.98 0.94 8.35
N ASN A 96 -11.86 1.77 7.80
CA ASN A 96 -12.77 1.35 6.73
C ASN A 96 -12.01 0.93 5.46
N ALA A 97 -10.96 1.67 5.09
CA ALA A 97 -10.10 1.31 3.96
C ALA A 97 -9.39 -0.04 4.16
N LEU A 98 -8.92 -0.33 5.37
CA LEU A 98 -8.33 -1.63 5.70
C LEU A 98 -9.36 -2.77 5.56
N LEU A 99 -10.57 -2.61 6.11
CA LEU A 99 -11.63 -3.60 5.97
C LEU A 99 -12.00 -3.85 4.49
N PHE A 100 -11.99 -2.80 3.67
CA PHE A 100 -12.23 -2.93 2.23
C PHE A 100 -11.11 -3.72 1.53
N LEU A 101 -9.85 -3.47 1.90
CA LEU A 101 -8.71 -4.23 1.40
C LEU A 101 -8.80 -5.71 1.80
N ASP A 102 -9.16 -6.01 3.06
CA ASP A 102 -9.37 -7.37 3.54
C ASP A 102 -10.47 -8.08 2.76
N PHE A 103 -11.58 -7.39 2.45
CA PHE A 103 -12.62 -7.93 1.59
C PHE A 103 -12.11 -8.25 0.17
N ILE A 104 -11.34 -7.36 -0.45
CA ILE A 104 -10.75 -7.58 -1.78
C ILE A 104 -9.78 -8.78 -1.75
N THR A 105 -8.92 -8.87 -0.74
CA THR A 105 -7.94 -9.97 -0.64
C THR A 105 -8.64 -11.30 -0.44
N MET A 106 -9.66 -11.38 0.43
CA MET A 106 -10.47 -12.58 0.62
C MET A 106 -11.19 -12.99 -0.67
N LYS A 107 -11.81 -12.04 -1.38
CA LYS A 107 -12.46 -12.26 -2.69
C LYS A 107 -11.49 -12.67 -3.81
N ARG A 108 -10.22 -12.24 -3.72
CA ARG A 108 -9.17 -12.66 -4.68
C ARG A 108 -8.69 -14.08 -4.37
N ASN A 109 -8.55 -14.42 -3.09
CA ASN A 109 -8.11 -15.76 -2.65
C ASN A 109 -9.16 -16.83 -2.97
N SER A 110 -10.46 -16.56 -2.76
CA SER A 110 -11.52 -17.50 -3.13
C SER A 110 -11.56 -17.80 -4.63
N ARG A 111 -11.41 -16.77 -5.48
CA ARG A 111 -11.32 -16.95 -6.94
C ARG A 111 -10.05 -17.70 -7.38
N LYS A 112 -8.92 -17.50 -6.68
CA LYS A 112 -7.66 -18.20 -6.96
C LYS A 112 -7.74 -19.69 -6.60
N ILE A 113 -8.44 -20.06 -5.52
CA ILE A 113 -8.68 -21.45 -5.13
C ILE A 113 -9.52 -22.17 -6.20
N CYS A 114 -10.61 -21.55 -6.68
CA CYS A 114 -11.44 -22.14 -7.73
C CYS A 114 -10.70 -22.28 -9.08
N ALA A 115 -9.85 -21.31 -9.44
CA ALA A 115 -9.07 -21.37 -10.68
C ALA A 115 -7.97 -22.46 -10.67
N ASN A 116 -7.50 -22.87 -9.48
CA ASN A 116 -6.44 -23.86 -9.35
C ASN A 116 -6.95 -25.31 -9.38
N GLN A 117 -8.27 -25.53 -9.18
CA GLN A 117 -8.87 -26.86 -9.33
C GLN A 117 -8.98 -27.30 -10.80
N ASN A 118 -8.93 -26.37 -11.75
CA ASN A 118 -8.96 -26.68 -13.18
C ASN A 118 -7.59 -27.08 -13.76
N LYS A 119 -6.52 -27.12 -12.94
CA LYS A 119 -5.16 -27.50 -13.37
C LYS A 119 -4.68 -28.86 -12.84
N VAL A 120 -5.49 -29.62 -12.10
CA VAL A 120 -5.09 -30.91 -11.48
C VAL A 120 -5.78 -32.12 -12.11
N SER A 121 -5.87 -32.15 -13.45
CA SER A 121 -6.17 -33.42 -14.13
C SER A 121 -5.51 -33.50 -15.50
N LYS A 122 -4.19 -33.31 -15.54
CA LYS A 122 -3.40 -34.10 -16.50
C LYS A 122 -3.47 -35.56 -16.03
N LYS A 123 -4.59 -36.23 -16.31
CA LYS A 123 -4.71 -37.68 -16.08
C LYS A 123 -3.62 -38.31 -16.93
N GLN A 124 -2.57 -38.81 -16.29
CA GLN A 124 -1.60 -39.66 -16.95
C GLN A 124 -2.36 -40.92 -17.33
N ILE A 125 -2.88 -40.94 -18.56
CA ILE A 125 -3.53 -42.12 -19.12
C ILE A 125 -2.40 -43.12 -19.37
N PRO A 126 -2.40 -44.29 -18.71
CA PRO A 126 -1.40 -45.31 -18.97
C PRO A 126 -1.34 -45.61 -20.46
N ILE A 127 -0.15 -45.49 -21.05
CA ILE A 127 0.09 -45.68 -22.48
C ILE A 127 -0.44 -47.04 -22.96
N LYS A 128 -0.41 -48.07 -22.11
CA LYS A 128 -0.98 -49.39 -22.39
C LYS A 128 -2.46 -49.39 -22.76
N LEU A 129 -3.26 -48.43 -22.27
CA LEU A 129 -4.69 -48.31 -22.63
C LEU A 129 -4.87 -47.66 -24.01
N LEU A 130 -3.93 -46.83 -24.46
CA LEU A 130 -3.99 -46.21 -25.80
C LEU A 130 -3.65 -47.20 -26.92
N TYR A 131 -2.88 -48.26 -26.62
CA TYR A 131 -2.49 -49.29 -27.58
C TYR A 131 -3.31 -50.58 -27.50
N GLN A 132 -4.33 -50.64 -26.63
CA GLN A 132 -5.27 -51.77 -26.57
C GLN A 132 -6.54 -51.46 -27.37
N THR A 133 -6.38 -51.22 -28.66
CA THR A 133 -7.47 -51.44 -29.63
C THR A 133 -7.20 -52.77 -30.30
N SER A 134 -7.86 -53.80 -29.77
CA SER A 134 -8.01 -55.09 -30.44
C SER A 134 -8.63 -54.89 -31.82
N HIS A 135 -8.00 -55.41 -32.89
CA HIS A 135 -8.77 -55.85 -34.05
C HIS A 135 -8.25 -57.19 -34.61
N PRO A 136 -9.17 -57.98 -35.19
CA PRO A 136 -9.08 -59.43 -35.35
C PRO A 136 -8.62 -59.81 -36.76
N ALA A 137 -8.20 -61.07 -36.89
CA ALA A 137 -8.03 -61.86 -38.12
C ALA A 137 -8.40 -61.15 -39.45
N GLY A 138 -7.37 -60.71 -40.17
CA GLY A 138 -7.44 -60.29 -41.57
C GLY A 138 -6.04 -59.97 -42.06
N SER A 139 -5.49 -60.85 -42.91
CA SER A 139 -4.18 -60.80 -43.60
C SER A 139 -3.11 -59.87 -42.99
N HIS A 140 -2.04 -60.46 -42.45
CA HIS A 140 -0.77 -59.77 -42.19
C HIS A 140 -0.21 -59.17 -43.50
N GLU A 141 -0.73 -58.03 -43.94
CA GLU A 141 -0.10 -57.19 -44.96
C GLU A 141 1.13 -56.60 -44.28
N THR A 142 2.31 -57.04 -44.70
CA THR A 142 3.56 -56.52 -44.14
C THR A 142 3.70 -55.04 -44.53
N ASP A 143 4.41 -54.25 -43.72
CA ASP A 143 4.61 -52.80 -43.98
C ASP A 143 5.20 -52.54 -45.39
N GLU A 144 5.99 -53.49 -45.89
CA GLU A 144 6.52 -53.48 -47.26
C GLU A 144 5.44 -53.61 -48.34
N GLU A 145 4.44 -54.47 -48.15
CA GLU A 145 3.31 -54.63 -49.07
C GLU A 145 2.42 -53.38 -49.07
N LEU A 146 2.19 -52.80 -47.90
CA LEU A 146 1.48 -51.53 -47.76
C LEU A 146 2.18 -50.41 -48.54
N ALA A 147 3.50 -50.30 -48.42
CA ALA A 147 4.30 -49.32 -49.14
C ALA A 147 4.23 -49.53 -50.66
N LYS A 148 4.34 -50.77 -51.14
CA LYS A 148 4.21 -51.10 -52.57
C LYS A 148 2.82 -50.77 -53.12
N LYS A 149 1.78 -51.04 -52.34
CA LYS A 149 0.38 -50.76 -52.71
C LYS A 149 0.13 -49.27 -52.83
N LEU A 150 0.59 -48.47 -51.85
CA LEU A 150 0.47 -47.02 -51.86
C LEU A 150 1.23 -46.38 -53.04
N HIS A 151 2.44 -46.87 -53.32
CA HIS A 151 3.21 -46.43 -54.48
C HIS A 151 2.48 -46.71 -55.80
N ARG A 152 1.87 -47.90 -55.94
CA ARG A 152 1.06 -48.25 -57.11
C ARG A 152 -0.15 -47.32 -57.25
N THR A 153 -0.92 -47.09 -56.18
CA THR A 153 -2.10 -46.21 -56.25
C THR A 153 -1.73 -44.78 -56.63
N MET A 154 -0.64 -44.24 -56.09
CA MET A 154 -0.21 -42.89 -56.43
C MET A 154 0.22 -42.76 -57.89
N ASN A 155 0.85 -43.80 -58.45
CA ASN A 155 1.39 -43.78 -59.82
C ASN A 155 0.42 -44.36 -60.87
N SER A 156 -0.65 -45.03 -60.45
CA SER A 156 -1.71 -45.52 -61.33
C SER A 156 -2.89 -44.56 -61.46
N LEU A 157 -2.94 -43.52 -60.60
CA LEU A 157 -3.92 -42.45 -60.73
C LEU A 157 -3.61 -41.66 -62.01
N PRO A 158 -4.61 -41.38 -62.87
CA PRO A 158 -4.40 -40.56 -64.06
C PRO A 158 -3.97 -39.17 -63.62
N THR A 159 -2.69 -38.82 -63.78
CA THR A 159 -2.26 -37.43 -63.69
C THR A 159 -2.97 -36.69 -64.79
N ILE A 160 -3.93 -35.85 -64.42
CA ILE A 160 -4.74 -35.01 -65.30
C ILE A 160 -3.80 -34.34 -66.31
N SER A 161 -3.86 -34.79 -67.57
CA SER A 161 -3.07 -34.21 -68.66
C SER A 161 -3.77 -32.92 -69.11
N ASN A 162 -3.23 -31.79 -68.71
CA ASN A 162 -3.68 -30.50 -69.22
C ASN A 162 -3.10 -30.31 -70.63
N ASN A 163 -3.85 -30.75 -71.65
CA ASN A 163 -3.57 -30.39 -73.04
C ASN A 163 -4.11 -28.99 -73.34
N LYS A 164 -3.33 -28.28 -74.15
CA LYS A 164 -3.29 -26.86 -74.49
C LYS A 164 -4.54 -26.33 -75.20
#